data_AF-A0A539E698-F1
#
_entry.id   AF-A0A539E698-F1
#
_cell.length_a   1.000
_cell.length_b   1.000
_cell.length_c   1.000
_cell.angle_alpha   90.00
_cell.angle_beta   90.00
_cell.angle_gamma   90.00
#
_symmetry.space_group_name_H-M   'P 1'
#
loop_
_entity.id
_entity.type
_entity.pdbx_description
1 polymer ?
#
loop_
_entity_poly.entity_id
_entity_poly.type
_entity_poly.pdbx_seq_one_letter_code
_entity_poly.pdbx_strand_id
1 'polypeptide(L)'
;MFPGVSRSGATIMGGLLCGLSRTAATEFSFFLAIPTMFAATLYDLYKSRDILHAGDIPVFLVGFIAAFFTALIVVKLFLAYVARHNFTLFAWYRIVFGLLVLGYFW
;
A
#
# COMPACT_ATOMS: atom_id res chain seq x y z
N MET A 1 6.68 -10.80 -7.32
CA MET A 1 5.48 -10.12 -6.81
C MET A 1 4.40 -10.21 -7.88
N PHE A 2 3.15 -10.48 -7.51
CA PHE A 2 2.03 -10.47 -8.46
C PHE A 2 1.35 -9.09 -8.41
N PRO A 3 1.35 -8.31 -9.50
CA PRO A 3 0.66 -7.02 -9.54
C PRO A 3 -0.82 -7.16 -9.14
N GLY A 4 -1.33 -6.21 -8.36
CA GLY A 4 -2.69 -6.26 -7.81
C GLY A 4 -2.81 -7.03 -6.49
N VAL A 5 -1.89 -7.94 -6.16
CA VAL A 5 -1.81 -8.51 -4.81
C VAL A 5 -1.31 -7.42 -3.86
N SER A 6 -2.15 -7.05 -2.89
CA SER A 6 -1.78 -6.02 -1.91
C SER A 6 -0.63 -6.50 -1.04
N ARG A 7 0.49 -5.77 -1.06
CA ARG A 7 1.66 -6.06 -0.21
C ARG A 7 1.29 -6.05 1.27
N SER A 8 0.53 -5.05 1.73
CA SER A 8 0.07 -5.00 3.13
C SER A 8 -0.87 -6.16 3.44
N GLY A 9 -1.82 -6.47 2.54
CA GLY A 9 -2.71 -7.62 2.70
C GLY A 9 -1.97 -8.94 2.85
N ALA A 10 -1.02 -9.22 1.95
CA ALA A 10 -0.24 -10.47 1.98
C ALA A 10 0.59 -10.60 3.27
N THR A 11 1.24 -9.52 3.70
CA THR A 11 2.09 -9.54 4.91
C THR A 11 1.29 -9.58 6.21
N ILE A 12 0.16 -8.86 6.28
CA ILE A 12 -0.75 -8.91 7.43
C ILE A 12 -1.37 -10.30 7.56
N MET A 13 -1.93 -10.85 6.47
CA MET A 13 -2.54 -12.18 6.50
C MET A 13 -1.51 -13.26 6.84
N GLY A 14 -0.29 -13.17 6.30
CA GLY A 14 0.82 -14.03 6.71
C GLY A 14 1.12 -13.93 8.21
N GLY A 15 1.20 -12.70 8.75
CA GLY A 15 1.39 -12.48 10.18
C GLY A 15 0.28 -13.09 11.05
N LEU A 16 -0.98 -12.96 10.63
CA LEU A 16 -2.12 -13.58 11.31
C LEU A 16 -2.03 -15.11 11.31
N LEU A 17 -1.65 -15.71 10.17
CA LEU A 17 -1.44 -17.16 10.07
C LEU A 17 -0.28 -17.64 10.94
N CYS A 18 0.72 -16.79 11.17
CA CYS A 18 1.81 -17.03 12.12
C CYS A 18 1.44 -16.73 13.58
N GLY A 19 0.18 -16.38 13.88
CA GLY A 19 -0.31 -16.17 15.24
C GLY A 19 -0.13 -14.74 15.80
N LEU A 20 0.27 -13.76 14.98
CA LEU A 20 0.30 -12.37 15.42
C LEU A 20 -1.13 -11.84 15.62
N SER A 21 -1.28 -10.89 16.54
CA SER A 21 -2.52 -10.10 16.64
C SER A 21 -2.69 -9.20 15.41
N ARG A 22 -3.92 -8.78 15.11
CA ARG A 22 -4.20 -7.89 13.95
C ARG A 22 -3.42 -6.59 14.02
N THR A 23 -3.29 -6.00 15.21
CA THR A 23 -2.52 -4.78 15.43
C THR A 23 -1.03 -5.04 15.18
N ALA A 24 -0.45 -6.07 15.82
CA ALA A 24 0.96 -6.40 15.65
C ALA A 24 1.32 -6.76 14.20
N ALA A 25 0.48 -7.54 13.52
CA ALA A 25 0.67 -7.89 12.11
C ALA A 25 0.60 -6.64 11.19
N THR A 26 -0.28 -5.69 11.51
CA THR A 26 -0.40 -4.43 10.76
C THR A 26 0.80 -3.52 10.97
N GLU A 27 1.24 -3.34 12.23
CA GLU A 27 2.43 -2.56 12.56
C GLU A 27 3.69 -3.17 11.91
N PHE A 28 3.86 -4.50 12.03
CA PHE A 28 4.94 -5.21 11.36
C PHE A 28 4.93 -4.98 9.85
N SER A 29 3.75 -5.09 9.22
CA SER A 29 3.60 -4.82 7.78
C SER A 29 4.02 -3.39 7.42
N PHE A 30 3.67 -2.40 8.23
CA PHE A 30 4.06 -1.00 8.00
C PHE A 30 5.55 -0.76 8.22
N PHE A 31 6.17 -1.36 9.23
CA PHE A 31 7.63 -1.27 9.40
C PHE A 31 8.38 -1.95 8.26
N LEU A 32 7.93 -3.14 7.84
CA LEU A 32 8.50 -3.85 6.70
C LEU A 32 8.36 -3.05 5.40
N ALA A 33 7.33 -2.20 5.27
CA ALA A 33 7.14 -1.31 4.13
C ALA A 33 8.34 -0.40 3.88
N ILE A 34 8.93 0.14 4.95
CA ILE A 34 9.88 1.24 4.87
C ILE A 34 11.11 0.82 4.04
N PRO A 35 11.87 -0.23 4.41
CA PRO A 35 13.03 -0.63 3.62
C PRO A 35 12.63 -1.21 2.26
N THR A 36 11.52 -1.96 2.19
CA THR A 36 11.13 -2.67 0.96
C THR A 36 10.64 -1.73 -0.13
N MET A 37 9.74 -0.80 0.20
CA MET A 37 9.20 0.16 -0.76
C MET A 37 10.21 1.24 -1.09
N PHE A 38 11.07 1.64 -0.14
CA PHE A 38 12.15 2.59 -0.44
C PHE A 38 13.14 2.01 -1.45
N ALA A 39 13.59 0.77 -1.23
CA ALA A 39 14.46 0.09 -2.19
C ALA A 39 13.80 -0.11 -3.56
N ALA A 40 12.53 -0.55 -3.58
CA ALA A 40 11.79 -0.72 -4.83
C ALA A 40 11.60 0.60 -5.59
N THR A 41 11.24 1.68 -4.89
CA THR A 41 11.04 3.01 -5.49
C THR A 41 12.34 3.55 -6.07
N LEU A 42 13.46 3.46 -5.35
CA LEU A 42 14.76 3.91 -5.85
C LEU A 42 15.20 3.10 -7.08
N TYR A 43 14.98 1.79 -7.06
CA TYR A 43 15.30 0.93 -8.17
C TYR A 43 14.47 1.25 -9.42
N ASP A 44 13.15 1.47 -9.25
CA ASP A 44 12.25 1.84 -10.35
C ASP A 44 12.57 3.24 -10.88
N LEU A 45 12.92 4.19 -10.01
CA LEU A 45 13.34 5.54 -10.41
C LEU A 45 14.64 5.49 -11.23
N TYR A 46 15.60 4.67 -10.81
CA TYR A 46 16.85 4.48 -11.54
C TYR A 46 16.63 3.84 -12.91
N LYS A 47 15.74 2.84 -13.00
CA LYS A 47 15.39 2.19 -14.27
C LYS A 47 14.59 3.08 -15.21
N SER A 48 13.78 3.98 -14.66
CA SER A 48 12.90 4.86 -15.43
C SER A 48 13.50 6.25 -15.66
N ARG A 49 14.78 6.46 -15.32
CA ARG A 49 15.43 7.79 -15.39
C ARG A 49 15.37 8.42 -16.78
N ASP A 50 15.35 7.61 -17.84
CA ASP A 50 15.38 8.09 -19.22
C ASP A 50 14.04 8.72 -19.65
N ILE A 51 12.95 8.46 -18.92
CA ILE A 51 11.63 9.05 -19.16
C ILE A 51 11.28 10.20 -18.19
N LEU A 52 12.21 10.57 -17.30
CA LEU A 52 11.99 11.65 -16.32
C LEU A 52 12.46 12.98 -16.91
N HIS A 53 11.60 14.00 -16.84
CA HIS A 53 11.93 15.34 -17.27
C HIS A 53 11.88 16.33 -16.09
N ALA A 54 12.74 17.35 -16.13
CA ALA A 54 12.75 18.41 -15.10
C ALA A 54 11.41 19.17 -15.04
N GLY A 55 10.65 19.20 -16.13
CA GLY A 55 9.30 19.77 -16.19
C GLY A 55 8.27 19.03 -15.33
N ASP A 56 8.53 17.78 -14.94
CA ASP A 56 7.62 16.96 -14.12
C ASP A 56 7.78 17.22 -12.61
N ILE A 57 8.83 17.96 -12.20
CA ILE A 57 9.11 18.24 -10.78
C ILE A 57 7.90 18.85 -10.05
N PRO A 58 7.16 19.84 -10.60
CA PRO A 58 6.00 20.41 -9.93
C PRO A 58 4.90 19.37 -9.66
N VAL A 59 4.59 18.49 -10.62
CA VAL A 59 3.54 17.46 -10.43
C VAL A 59 3.99 16.39 -9.44
N PHE A 60 5.26 15.99 -9.47
CA PHE A 60 5.81 15.05 -8.50
C PHE A 60 5.81 15.62 -7.08
N LEU A 61 6.15 16.91 -6.91
CA LEU A 61 6.17 17.53 -5.60
C LEU A 61 4.76 17.60 -4.99
N VAL A 62 3.76 18.00 -5.78
CA VAL A 62 2.36 18.02 -5.33
C VAL A 62 1.88 16.62 -4.97
N GLY A 63 2.15 15.62 -5.82
CA GLY A 63 1.80 14.22 -5.56
C GLY A 63 2.47 13.67 -4.30
N PHE A 64 3.76 13.95 -4.12
CA PHE A 64 4.52 13.55 -2.94
C PHE A 64 3.95 14.14 -1.65
N ILE A 65 3.71 15.45 -1.64
CA ILE A 65 3.16 16.16 -0.48
C ILE A 65 1.77 15.62 -0.13
N ALA A 66 0.87 15.49 -1.13
CA ALA A 66 -0.47 14.98 -0.93
C ALA A 66 -0.44 13.53 -0.39
N ALA A 67 0.38 12.66 -0.97
CA ALA A 67 0.53 11.28 -0.53
C ALA A 67 1.12 11.18 0.88
N PHE A 68 2.13 11.98 1.21
CA PHE A 68 2.78 11.99 2.52
C PHE A 68 1.79 12.32 3.64
N PHE A 69 1.08 13.45 3.53
CA PHE A 69 0.12 13.86 4.56
C PHE A 69 -1.07 12.91 4.64
N THR A 70 -1.57 12.43 3.50
CA THR A 70 -2.65 11.44 3.48
C THR A 70 -2.21 10.14 4.17
N ALA A 71 -1.01 9.65 3.88
CA ALA A 71 -0.49 8.43 4.50
C ALA A 71 -0.35 8.57 6.02
N LEU A 72 0.13 9.70 6.53
CA LEU A 72 0.22 9.94 7.99
C LEU A 72 -1.14 9.82 8.68
N ILE A 73 -2.17 10.45 8.09
CA ILE A 73 -3.53 10.42 8.62
C ILE A 73 -4.09 8.99 8.53
N VAL A 74 -4.00 8.36 7.35
CA VAL A 74 -4.58 7.04 7.08
C VAL A 74 -3.93 5.95 7.91
N VAL A 75 -2.60 5.96 8.09
CA VAL A 75 -1.90 4.95 8.91
C VAL A 75 -2.42 5.00 10.35
N LYS A 76 -2.55 6.19 10.94
CA LYS A 76 -3.06 6.37 12.30
C LYS A 76 -4.52 5.87 12.42
N LEU A 77 -5.38 6.28 11.49
CA LEU A 77 -6.79 5.88 11.48
C LEU A 77 -6.95 4.37 11.27
N PHE A 78 -6.14 3.80 10.38
CA PHE A 78 -6.19 2.37 10.07
C PHE A 78 -5.74 1.52 11.26
N LEU A 79 -4.66 1.89 11.96
CA LEU A 79 -4.24 1.21 13.19
C LEU A 79 -5.34 1.25 14.26
N ALA A 80 -6.01 2.40 14.43
CA ALA A 80 -7.15 2.53 15.33
C ALA A 80 -8.35 1.66 14.90
N TYR A 81 -8.60 1.55 13.59
CA TYR A 81 -9.68 0.73 13.04
C TYR A 81 -9.44 -0.77 13.29
N VAL A 82 -8.26 -1.29 12.95
CA VAL A 82 -7.94 -2.73 13.05
C VAL A 82 -7.83 -3.21 14.50
N ALA A 83 -7.64 -2.30 15.45
CA ALA A 83 -7.72 -2.60 16.88
C ALA A 83 -9.14 -3.00 17.32
N ARG A 84 -10.18 -2.58 16.58
CA ARG A 84 -11.59 -2.81 16.93
C ARG A 84 -12.37 -3.61 15.90
N HIS A 85 -11.82 -3.77 14.69
CA HIS A 85 -12.52 -4.37 13.56
C HIS A 85 -11.66 -5.46 12.88
N ASN A 86 -12.31 -6.25 12.02
CA ASN A 86 -11.65 -7.25 11.17
C ASN A 86 -11.46 -6.73 9.73
N PHE A 87 -10.84 -7.54 8.88
CA PHE A 87 -10.54 -7.17 7.50
C PHE A 87 -11.66 -7.51 6.50
N THR A 88 -12.82 -7.99 6.95
CA THR A 88 -13.91 -8.48 6.07
C THR A 88 -14.40 -7.39 5.12
N LEU A 89 -14.51 -6.14 5.60
CA LEU A 89 -14.88 -5.00 4.75
C LEU A 89 -13.88 -4.79 3.60
N PHE A 90 -12.58 -4.89 3.90
CA PHE A 90 -11.53 -4.73 2.89
C PHE A 90 -11.50 -5.90 1.90
N ALA A 91 -11.83 -7.11 2.34
CA ALA A 91 -11.94 -8.27 1.46
C ALA A 91 -13.06 -8.06 0.42
N TRP A 92 -14.26 -7.67 0.86
CA TRP A 92 -15.37 -7.37 -0.04
C TRP A 92 -15.07 -6.21 -0.97
N TYR A 93 -14.49 -5.12 -0.46
CA TYR A 93 -14.02 -4.01 -1.28
C TYR A 93 -13.11 -4.48 -2.42
N ARG A 94 -12.14 -5.36 -2.13
CA ARG A 94 -11.20 -5.88 -3.14
C ARG A 94 -11.87 -6.79 -4.17
N ILE A 95 -12.86 -7.61 -3.77
CA ILE A 95 -13.61 -8.46 -4.69
C ILE A 95 -14.41 -7.59 -5.66
N VAL A 96 -15.18 -6.64 -5.14
CA VAL A 96 -15.98 -5.72 -5.97
C VAL A 96 -15.08 -4.91 -6.90
N PHE A 97 -14.00 -4.33 -6.37
CA PHE A 97 -13.05 -3.57 -7.18
C PHE A 97 -12.40 -4.44 -8.26
N GLY A 98 -12.01 -5.68 -7.94
CA GLY A 98 -11.47 -6.62 -8.92
C GLY A 98 -12.46 -6.95 -10.05
N LEU A 99 -13.74 -7.15 -9.72
CA LEU A 99 -14.80 -7.34 -10.71
C LEU A 99 -15.01 -6.11 -11.58
N LEU A 100 -14.95 -4.90 -11.02
CA LEU A 100 -15.05 -3.65 -11.78
C LEU A 100 -13.88 -3.47 -12.75
N VAL A 101 -12.65 -3.73 -12.29
CA VAL A 101 -11.46 -3.71 -13.15
C VAL A 101 -11.61 -4.73 -14.27
N LEU A 102 -12.05 -5.96 -13.95
CA LEU A 102 -12.29 -6.99 -14.96
C LEU A 102 -13.31 -6.52 -15.99
N GLY A 103 -14.46 -6.01 -15.56
CA GLY A 103 -15.51 -5.53 -16.48
C GLY A 103 -15.12 -4.29 -17.30
N TYR A 104 -14.20 -3.46 -16.81
CA TYR A 104 -13.71 -2.28 -17.53
C TYR A 104 -12.66 -2.61 -18.60
N PHE A 105 -11.80 -3.59 -18.34
CA PHE A 105 -10.71 -3.98 -19.24
C PHE A 105 -11.00 -5.21 -20.10
N TRP A 106 -12.17 -5.83 -19.95
CA TRP A 106 -12.67 -6.91 -20.81
C TRP A 106 -13.33 -6.34 -22.06
#